data_AF-A0A6V7L6Y5-F1
#
_entry.id   AF-A0A6V7L6Y5-F1
#
_cell.length_a   1.000
_cell.length_b   1.000
_cell.length_c   1.000
_cell.angle_alpha   90.00
_cell.angle_beta   90.00
_cell.angle_gamma   90.00
#
_symmetry.space_group_name_H-M   'P 1'
#
loop_
_entity.id
_entity.type
_entity.pdbx_description
1 polymer ?
#
loop_
_entity_poly.entity_id
_entity_poly.type
_entity_poly.pdbx_seq_one_letter_code
_entity_poly.pdbx_strand_id
1 'polypeptide(L)' 'LSCEQVVRAYIERCKQVNPTINAIVDDRFEEALIEAREIDAFLKCCNKSEERLECETPLLGVPITVKESVGVK' A
#
# COMPACT_ATOMS: atom_id res chain seq x y z
N LEU A 1 -1.87 -3.58 -13.50
CA LEU A 1 -2.18 -2.50 -12.53
C LEU A 1 -0.87 -2.18 -11.81
N SER A 2 -0.56 -0.91 -11.62
CA SER A 2 0.59 -0.50 -10.82
C SER A 2 0.23 -0.48 -9.33
N CYS A 3 1.22 -0.55 -8.44
CA CYS A 3 1.01 -0.45 -6.99
C CYS A 3 0.31 0.86 -6.63
N GLU A 4 0.73 1.97 -7.25
CA GLU A 4 0.11 3.28 -7.04
C GLU A 4 -1.39 3.25 -7.39
N GLN A 5 -1.77 2.63 -8.51
CA GLN A 5 -3.18 2.53 -8.93
C GLN A 5 -4.01 1.74 -7.91
N VAL A 6 -3.47 0.64 -7.38
CA VAL A 6 -4.15 -0.18 -6.37
C VAL A 6 -4.31 0.59 -5.07
N VAL A 7 -3.23 1.17 -4.54
CA VAL A 7 -3.26 1.94 -3.28
C VAL A 7 -4.23 3.12 -3.38
N ARG A 8 -4.20 3.87 -4.50
CA ARG A 8 -5.13 4.97 -4.75
C ARG A 8 -6.59 4.51 -4.74
N ALA A 9 -6.90 3.38 -5.36
CA ALA A 9 -8.27 2.85 -5.36
C ALA A 9 -8.76 2.52 -3.94
N TYR A 10 -7.90 1.96 -3.08
CA TYR A 10 -8.24 1.67 -1.70
C TYR A 10 -8.36 2.93 -0.83
N ILE A 11 -7.51 3.93 -1.03
CA ILE A 11 -7.62 5.24 -0.35
C ILE A 11 -8.98 5.89 -0.65
N GLU A 12 -9.37 5.92 -1.92
CA GLU A 12 -10.66 6.49 -2.31
C GLU A 12 -11.83 5.70 -1.72
N ARG A 13 -11.72 4.36 -1.64
CA ARG A 13 -12.72 3.54 -0.95
C ARG A 13 -12.79 3.85 0.54
N CYS A 14 -11.65 4.03 1.20
CA CYS A 14 -11.58 4.43 2.60
C CYS A 14 -12.28 5.77 2.82
N LYS A 15 -12.01 6.79 2.01
CA LYS A 15 -12.66 8.11 2.09
C LYS A 15 -14.18 8.02 1.93
N GLN A 16 -14.67 7.13 1.05
CA GLN A 16 -16.10 6.93 0.84
C GLN A 16 -16.81 6.22 2.00
N VAL A 17 -16.15 5.27 2.67
CA VAL A 17 -16.78 4.38 3.66
C VAL A 17 -16.53 4.82 5.09
N ASN A 18 -15.36 5.39 5.38
CA ASN A 18 -14.96 5.75 6.73
C ASN A 18 -15.95 6.69 7.44
N PRO A 19 -16.63 7.65 6.77
CA PRO A 19 -17.66 8.46 7.42
C PRO A 19 -18.82 7.64 8.01
N THR A 20 -19.08 6.44 7.48
CA THR A 20 -20.15 5.56 7.95
C THR A 20 -19.70 4.61 9.05
N ILE A 21 -18.50 4.03 8.92
CA ILE A 21 -18.03 2.96 9.83
C ILE A 21 -17.02 3.46 10.88
N ASN A 22 -16.41 4.62 10.66
CA ASN A 22 -15.42 5.25 11.52
C ASN A 22 -14.29 4.28 11.96
N ALA A 23 -13.66 3.61 11.00
CA ALA A 23 -12.65 2.58 11.22
C ALA A 23 -11.19 3.10 11.18
N ILE A 24 -10.97 4.29 10.65
CA ILE A 24 -9.65 4.93 10.52
C ILE A 24 -9.59 6.08 11.51
N VAL A 25 -8.65 5.98 12.46
CA VAL A 25 -8.39 7.02 13.48
C VAL A 25 -7.41 8.06 12.96
N ASP A 26 -6.36 7.60 12.28
CA ASP A 26 -5.33 8.41 11.64
C ASP A 26 -4.92 7.75 10.32
N ASP A 27 -4.53 8.54 9.33
CA ASP A 27 -4.18 8.06 8.00
C ASP A 27 -2.74 8.37 7.59
N ARG A 28 -2.16 7.49 6.76
CA ARG A 28 -0.83 7.63 6.13
C ARG A 28 -0.98 7.61 4.60
N PHE A 29 -2.02 8.25 4.08
CA PHE A 29 -2.39 8.08 2.67
C PHE A 29 -1.33 8.64 1.70
N GLU A 30 -0.69 9.75 2.04
CA GLU A 30 0.35 10.34 1.18
C GLU A 30 1.62 9.48 1.17
N GLU A 31 2.08 9.05 2.35
CA GLU A 31 3.24 8.17 2.49
C GLU A 31 3.01 6.84 1.76
N ALA A 32 1.82 6.24 1.90
CA ALA A 32 1.47 5.02 1.19
C ALA A 32 1.51 5.19 -0.34
N LEU A 33 1.13 6.37 -0.87
CA LEU A 33 1.25 6.66 -2.30
C LEU A 33 2.71 6.84 -2.74
N ILE A 34 3.56 7.46 -1.90
CA ILE A 34 5.00 7.58 -2.17
C ILE A 34 5.65 6.20 -2.22
N GLU A 35 5.43 5.37 -1.18
CA GLU A 35 5.93 3.99 -1.09
C GLU A 35 5.48 3.15 -2.30
N ALA A 36 4.23 3.30 -2.74
CA ALA A 36 3.71 2.61 -3.92
C ALA A 36 4.41 3.03 -5.23
N ARG A 37 4.70 4.33 -5.41
CA ARG A 37 5.46 4.83 -6.57
C ARG A 37 6.90 4.31 -6.56
N GLU A 38 7.52 4.21 -5.38
CA GLU A 38 8.87 3.65 -5.23
C GLU A 38 8.91 2.17 -5.60
N ILE A 39 7.90 1.39 -5.20
CA ILE A 39 7.78 -0.02 -5.62
C ILE A 39 7.59 -0.11 -7.13
N ASP A 40 6.73 0.71 -7.72
CA ASP A 40 6.52 0.74 -9.18
C ASP A 40 7.82 1.10 -9.94
N ALA A 41 8.64 2.00 -9.40
CA ALA A 41 9.95 2.33 -9.95
C ALA A 41 10.96 1.18 -9.78
N PHE A 42 10.99 0.56 -8.60
CA PHE A 42 11.83 -0.61 -8.31
C PHE A 42 11.53 -1.76 -9.27
N LEU A 43 10.26 -2.10 -9.48
CA LEU A 43 9.85 -3.18 -10.37
C LEU A 43 10.27 -2.94 -11.82
N LYS A 44 10.33 -1.68 -12.28
CA LYS A 44 10.81 -1.33 -13.63
C LYS A 44 12.31 -1.49 -13.79
N CYS A 45 13.08 -1.34 -12.72
CA CYS A 45 14.55 -1.36 -12.75
C CYS A 45 15.17 -2.64 -12.19
N CYS A 46 14.39 -3.49 -11.50
CA CYS A 46 14.93 -4.69 -10.87
C CYS A 46 15.15 -5.82 -11.90
N ASN A 47 16.23 -6.59 -11.70
CA ASN A 47 16.54 -7.77 -12.50
C ASN A 47 16.16 -9.08 -11.76
N LYS A 48 15.23 -9.01 -10.80
CA LYS A 48 14.77 -10.20 -10.07
C LYS A 48 13.73 -10.93 -10.91
N SER A 49 13.76 -12.26 -10.91
CA SER A 49 12.66 -13.07 -11.48
C SER A 49 11.40 -12.93 -10.62
N GLU A 50 10.24 -13.15 -11.23
CA GLU A 50 8.95 -13.11 -10.52
C GLU A 50 8.92 -14.10 -9.35
N GLU A 51 9.42 -15.33 -9.54
CA GLU A 51 9.49 -16.36 -8.48
C GLU A 51 10.30 -15.88 -7.27
N ARG A 52 11.39 -15.15 -7.52
CA ARG A 52 12.24 -14.61 -6.47
C ARG A 52 11.55 -13.46 -5.74
N LEU A 53 10.85 -12.58 -6.46
CA LEU A 53 10.06 -11.50 -5.89
C LEU A 53 8.92 -12.04 -5.02
N GLU A 54 8.23 -13.09 -5.47
CA GLU A 54 7.16 -13.74 -4.71
C GLU A 54 7.69 -14.33 -3.40
N CYS A 55 8.83 -15.02 -3.44
CA CYS A 55 9.44 -15.62 -2.26
C CYS A 55 10.00 -14.59 -1.27
N GLU A 56 10.67 -13.54 -1.76
CA GLU A 56 11.30 -12.52 -0.89
C GLU A 56 10.32 -11.45 -0.39
N THR A 57 9.29 -11.15 -1.18
CA THR A 57 8.33 -10.07 -0.92
C THR A 57 6.88 -10.53 -1.16
N PRO A 58 6.36 -11.47 -0.36
CA PRO A 58 5.06 -12.11 -0.62
C PRO A 58 3.85 -11.15 -0.52
N LEU A 59 4.05 -9.97 0.08
CA LEU A 59 3.02 -8.94 0.23
C LEU A 59 3.34 -7.67 -0.59
N LEU A 60 4.22 -7.77 -1.59
CA LEU A 60 4.63 -6.61 -2.39
C LEU A 60 3.41 -5.94 -3.06
N GLY A 61 3.23 -4.65 -2.79
CA GLY A 61 2.12 -3.86 -3.35
C GLY A 61 0.75 -4.12 -2.72
N VAL A 62 0.65 -4.94 -1.66
CA VAL A 62 -0.62 -5.19 -0.95
C VAL A 62 -0.87 -4.05 0.07
N PRO A 63 -1.97 -3.28 -0.06
CA PRO A 63 -2.32 -2.26 0.93
C PRO A 63 -2.69 -2.88 2.27
N ILE A 64 -2.21 -2.29 3.37
CA ILE A 64 -2.49 -2.73 4.74
C ILE A 64 -2.76 -1.53 5.66
N THR A 65 -3.68 -1.72 6.61
CA THR A 65 -3.84 -0.86 7.77
C THR A 65 -3.54 -1.66 9.04
N VAL A 66 -3.12 -0.98 10.10
CA VAL A 66 -2.83 -1.60 11.39
C VAL A 66 -3.67 -0.97 12.49
N LYS A 67 -3.88 -1.71 13.57
CA LYS A 67 -4.54 -1.18 14.76
C LYS A 67 -3.70 -0.06 15.36
N GLU A 68 -4.33 1.03 15.77
CA GLU A 68 -3.66 2.24 16.31
C GLU A 68 -2.70 1.95 17.48
N SER A 69 -2.96 0.91 18.27
CA SER A 69 -2.05 0.47 19.34
C SER A 69 -0.71 -0.10 18.85
N VAL A 70 -0.52 -0.26 17.54
CA VAL A 70 0.72 -0.72 16.91
C VAL A 70 1.48 0.51 16.44
N GLY A 71 2.66 0.76 17.02
CA GLY A 71 3.51 1.86 16.60
C GLY A 71 3.97 1.69 15.14
N VAL A 72 3.72 2.72 14.34
CA VAL A 72 4.20 2.85 12.96
C VAL A 72 5.15 4.05 12.88
N LYS A 73 6.12 3.99 11.96
CA LYS A 73 7.10 5.05 11.74
C LYS A 73 6.64 6.02 10.66
#